data_AF-A0A9E3U6Q5-F1
#
_entry.id   AF-A0A9E3U6Q5-F1
#
_cell.length_a   1.000
_cell.length_b   1.000
_cell.length_c   1.000
_cell.angle_alpha   90.00
_cell.angle_beta   90.00
_cell.angle_gamma   90.00
#
_symmetry.space_group_name_H-M   'P 1'
#
loop_
_entity.id
_entity.type
_entity.pdbx_description
1 polymer ?
#
loop_
_entity_poly.entity_id
_entity_poly.type
_entity_poly.pdbx_seq_one_letter_code
_entity_poly.pdbx_strand_id
1 'polypeptide(L)'
;MSSAAPSAPPPGTGCHRASLEGIEHDASCVLARATDDAMRDFAKRVTIDLVPDARVVPAGNSTLLRLTLKNTSSEETLLVFDALPRPPGPRPDYARLAGVPEAHPTNESTPRLHFGLTTTNSHDQNVDGMPTIPNSAPSPSPPRLLGVRLRPGAKLTHQVTWYALRIPPPPPVVTDDAGHRFIPKTLAVPLYPGEYTAALEVPFHGLVPAERVISTKLTVEPVPDPVPKKKPLPPTLPQLPPPESYSP
;
A
#
# COMPACT_ATOMS: atom_id res chain seq x y z
N MET A 1 -15.30 40.56 21.36
CA MET A 1 -15.90 39.76 20.27
C MET A 1 -15.17 38.42 20.25
N SER A 2 -15.65 37.42 20.98
CA SER A 2 -15.04 36.07 20.96
C SER A 2 -15.59 35.30 19.77
N SER A 3 -14.71 35.00 18.81
CA SER A 3 -15.00 34.07 17.73
C SER A 3 -15.03 32.66 18.32
N ALA A 4 -16.23 32.11 18.49
CA ALA A 4 -16.40 30.70 18.83
C ALA A 4 -16.03 29.86 17.60
N ALA A 5 -15.03 29.00 17.74
CA ALA A 5 -14.69 28.01 16.75
C ALA A 5 -15.94 27.15 16.41
N PRO A 6 -16.16 26.75 15.14
CA PRO A 6 -17.31 25.93 14.78
C PRO A 6 -17.28 24.63 15.60
N SER A 7 -18.37 24.36 16.33
CA SER A 7 -18.56 23.14 17.10
C SER A 7 -18.39 21.93 16.17
N ALA A 8 -17.49 21.01 16.54
CA ALA A 8 -17.34 19.75 15.82
C ALA A 8 -18.72 19.08 15.66
N PRO A 9 -19.04 18.52 14.47
CA PRO A 9 -20.33 17.87 14.26
C PRO A 9 -20.52 16.74 15.29
N PRO A 10 -21.77 16.49 15.73
CA PRO A 10 -22.04 15.41 16.68
C PRO A 10 -21.57 14.07 16.10
N PRO A 11 -20.99 13.18 16.93
CA PRO A 11 -20.53 11.87 16.46
C PRO A 11 -21.70 11.10 15.83
N GLY A 12 -21.50 10.62 14.60
CA GLY A 12 -22.53 9.96 13.80
C GLY A 12 -22.69 8.47 14.11
N THR A 13 -23.71 7.83 13.53
CA THR A 13 -23.89 6.36 13.49
C THR A 13 -23.09 5.70 12.37
N GLY A 14 -22.22 6.45 11.70
CA GLY A 14 -21.48 6.07 10.49
C GLY A 14 -22.03 6.75 9.24
N CYS A 15 -21.18 6.87 8.22
CA CYS A 15 -21.48 7.58 6.97
C CYS A 15 -21.78 6.63 5.80
N HIS A 16 -22.37 7.10 4.70
CA HIS A 16 -22.70 6.27 3.51
C HIS A 16 -21.74 6.51 2.33
N ARG A 17 -20.43 6.42 2.55
CA ARG A 17 -19.42 6.67 1.51
C ARG A 17 -19.17 5.43 0.63
N ALA A 18 -18.68 5.70 -0.58
CA ALA A 18 -18.35 4.68 -1.59
C ALA A 18 -16.84 4.41 -1.73
N SER A 19 -15.96 5.19 -1.09
CA SER A 19 -14.50 4.97 -1.09
C SER A 19 -13.87 5.07 0.31
N LEU A 20 -12.79 4.32 0.55
CA LEU A 20 -12.08 4.29 1.83
C LEU A 20 -11.25 5.57 2.08
N GLU A 21 -10.73 6.19 1.02
CA GLU A 21 -9.97 7.44 1.13
C GLU A 21 -10.87 8.61 1.57
N GLY A 22 -12.15 8.55 1.20
CA GLY A 22 -13.12 9.58 1.55
C GLY A 22 -13.55 9.57 3.02
N ILE A 23 -13.41 8.43 3.71
CA ILE A 23 -13.92 8.30 5.09
C ILE A 23 -12.97 8.87 6.14
N GLU A 24 -11.67 8.97 5.82
CA GLU A 24 -10.65 9.55 6.72
C GLU A 24 -10.86 11.05 6.94
N HIS A 25 -11.48 11.73 5.97
CA HIS A 25 -11.67 13.17 5.96
C HIS A 25 -13.09 13.60 6.35
N ASP A 26 -13.99 12.65 6.62
CA ASP A 26 -15.40 12.91 6.86
C ASP A 26 -15.75 12.68 8.34
N ALA A 27 -16.01 13.80 9.04
CA ALA A 27 -16.35 13.77 10.46
C ALA A 27 -17.65 12.98 10.76
N SER A 28 -18.55 12.80 9.77
CA SER A 28 -19.76 11.97 9.94
C SER A 28 -19.47 10.47 10.01
N CYS A 29 -18.29 10.05 9.53
CA CYS A 29 -17.84 8.66 9.63
C CYS A 29 -17.24 8.36 11.02
N VAL A 30 -16.96 9.37 11.86
CA VAL A 30 -16.33 9.15 13.17
C VAL A 30 -17.37 8.64 14.16
N LEU A 31 -17.10 7.48 14.76
CA LEU A 31 -17.93 6.89 15.81
C LEU A 31 -17.38 7.26 17.19
N ALA A 32 -18.27 7.61 18.12
CA ALA A 32 -17.90 7.82 19.52
C ALA A 32 -17.57 6.50 20.24
N ARG A 33 -18.31 5.43 19.89
CA ARG A 33 -18.15 4.05 20.38
C ARG A 33 -18.66 3.09 19.31
N ALA A 34 -18.13 1.88 19.27
CA ALA A 34 -18.73 0.75 18.57
C ALA A 34 -19.23 -0.25 19.61
N THR A 35 -20.34 -0.93 19.32
CA THR A 35 -20.73 -2.12 20.08
C THR A 35 -19.81 -3.27 19.68
N ASP A 36 -19.39 -4.10 20.64
CA ASP A 36 -18.52 -5.26 20.37
C ASP A 36 -19.12 -6.20 19.30
N ASP A 37 -20.45 -6.19 19.16
CA ASP A 37 -21.19 -7.01 18.21
C ASP A 37 -21.35 -6.39 16.81
N ALA A 38 -20.88 -5.17 16.58
CA ALA A 38 -21.11 -4.44 15.32
C ALA A 38 -20.60 -5.21 14.09
N MET A 39 -19.52 -5.99 14.26
CA MET A 39 -18.87 -6.75 13.19
C MET A 39 -19.09 -8.27 13.29
N ARG A 40 -19.94 -8.75 14.21
CA ARG A 40 -20.11 -10.18 14.50
C ARG A 40 -20.58 -11.00 13.28
N ASP A 41 -21.49 -10.44 12.48
CA ASP A 41 -22.02 -11.10 11.27
C ASP A 41 -21.31 -10.65 9.98
N PHE A 42 -20.15 -9.99 10.09
CA PHE A 42 -19.44 -9.41 8.97
C PHE A 42 -19.23 -10.39 7.81
N ALA A 43 -18.68 -11.58 8.10
CA ALA A 43 -18.38 -12.60 7.08
C ALA A 43 -19.63 -13.16 6.37
N LYS A 44 -20.82 -13.03 6.97
CA LYS A 44 -22.10 -13.44 6.35
C LYS A 44 -22.69 -12.34 5.46
N ARG A 45 -22.42 -11.08 5.77
CA ARG A 45 -23.05 -9.91 5.15
C ARG A 45 -22.16 -9.23 4.11
N VAL A 46 -20.86 -9.51 4.12
CA VAL A 46 -19.87 -8.77 3.33
C VAL A 46 -18.94 -9.75 2.62
N THR A 47 -18.77 -9.57 1.32
CA THR A 47 -17.70 -10.23 0.57
C THR A 47 -16.51 -9.29 0.43
N ILE A 48 -15.31 -9.84 0.59
CA ILE A 48 -14.06 -9.12 0.39
C ILE A 48 -13.31 -9.73 -0.78
N ASP A 49 -12.93 -8.91 -1.74
CA ASP A 49 -12.13 -9.31 -2.88
C ASP A 49 -10.87 -8.46 -2.99
N LEU A 50 -9.72 -9.09 -3.24
CA LEU A 50 -8.47 -8.43 -3.56
C LEU A 50 -7.98 -8.88 -4.95
N VAL A 51 -8.06 -7.98 -5.92
CA VAL A 51 -7.78 -8.29 -7.32
C VAL A 51 -6.60 -7.45 -7.82
N PRO A 52 -5.53 -8.06 -8.36
CA PRO A 52 -4.47 -7.31 -9.01
C PRO A 52 -4.90 -6.86 -10.41
N ASP A 53 -4.55 -5.65 -10.80
CA ASP A 53 -4.75 -5.14 -12.16
C ASP A 53 -3.93 -5.95 -13.18
N ALA A 54 -2.71 -6.36 -12.79
CA ALA A 54 -1.89 -7.33 -13.52
C ALA A 54 -1.42 -8.45 -12.59
N ARG A 55 -1.70 -9.71 -12.97
CA ARG A 55 -1.24 -10.91 -12.22
C ARG A 55 0.23 -11.22 -12.44
N VAL A 56 0.77 -10.84 -13.60
CA VAL A 56 2.17 -11.05 -13.98
C VAL A 56 2.86 -9.69 -13.96
N VAL A 57 3.95 -9.57 -13.20
CA VAL A 57 4.65 -8.31 -12.96
C VAL A 57 6.14 -8.52 -13.21
N PRO A 58 6.78 -7.75 -14.12
CA PRO A 58 8.22 -7.79 -14.27
C PRO A 58 8.94 -7.41 -12.97
N ALA A 59 10.05 -8.08 -12.68
CA ALA A 59 10.87 -7.82 -11.51
C ALA A 59 11.26 -6.34 -11.41
N GLY A 60 11.13 -5.74 -10.23
CA GLY A 60 11.42 -4.32 -10.00
C GLY A 60 10.31 -3.35 -10.45
N ASN A 61 9.20 -3.85 -11.00
CA ASN A 61 8.04 -3.04 -11.37
C ASN A 61 6.94 -3.08 -10.30
N SER A 62 5.77 -2.51 -10.58
CA SER A 62 4.62 -2.47 -9.66
C SER A 62 3.30 -2.81 -10.35
N THR A 63 2.31 -3.23 -9.56
CA THR A 63 0.92 -3.43 -9.98
C THR A 63 -0.02 -2.82 -8.93
N LEU A 64 -1.24 -2.49 -9.33
CA LEU A 64 -2.27 -2.07 -8.38
C LEU A 64 -3.06 -3.28 -7.89
N LEU A 65 -3.28 -3.35 -6.58
CA LEU A 65 -4.19 -4.27 -5.93
C LEU A 65 -5.46 -3.51 -5.57
N ARG A 66 -6.60 -4.01 -6.05
CA ARG A 66 -7.91 -3.41 -5.80
C ARG A 66 -8.66 -4.23 -4.76
N LEU A 67 -8.83 -3.64 -3.59
CA LEU A 67 -9.69 -4.15 -2.54
C LEU A 67 -11.13 -3.72 -2.82
N THR A 68 -12.07 -4.66 -2.72
CA THR A 68 -13.51 -4.40 -2.77
C THR A 68 -14.20 -5.07 -1.58
N LEU A 69 -14.91 -4.26 -0.80
CA LEU A 69 -15.82 -4.71 0.26
C LEU A 69 -17.25 -4.51 -0.24
N LYS A 70 -18.02 -5.59 -0.40
CA LYS A 70 -19.38 -5.53 -0.93
C LYS A 70 -20.37 -6.04 0.09
N ASN A 71 -21.40 -5.25 0.41
CA ASN A 71 -22.53 -5.76 1.19
C ASN A 71 -23.39 -6.68 0.33
N THR A 72 -23.44 -7.97 0.69
CA THR A 72 -24.24 -9.02 0.04
C THR A 72 -25.54 -9.32 0.78
N SER A 73 -25.76 -8.75 1.95
CA SER A 73 -27.01 -8.91 2.70
C SER A 73 -28.15 -8.08 2.09
N SER A 74 -29.38 -8.43 2.44
CA SER A 74 -30.58 -7.66 2.12
C SER A 74 -30.76 -6.41 2.99
N GLU A 75 -29.92 -6.24 4.00
CA GLU A 75 -30.00 -5.16 4.98
C GLU A 75 -28.80 -4.22 4.87
N GLU A 76 -28.90 -3.05 5.50
CA GLU A 76 -27.75 -2.20 5.67
C GLU A 76 -26.73 -2.81 6.63
N THR A 77 -25.45 -2.74 6.29
CA THR A 77 -24.36 -3.28 7.11
C THR A 77 -23.42 -2.16 7.54
N LEU A 78 -23.15 -2.06 8.84
CA LEU A 78 -22.14 -1.16 9.37
C LEU A 78 -20.76 -1.85 9.34
N LEU A 79 -19.80 -1.24 8.66
CA LEU A 79 -18.39 -1.58 8.74
C LEU A 79 -17.71 -0.64 9.71
N VAL A 80 -16.91 -1.19 10.63
CA VAL A 80 -16.14 -0.40 11.60
C VAL A 80 -14.65 -0.65 11.38
N PHE A 81 -13.87 0.43 11.32
CA PHE A 81 -12.44 0.42 11.09
C PHE A 81 -11.67 1.06 12.24
N ASP A 82 -10.52 0.47 12.57
CA ASP A 82 -9.51 1.04 13.45
C ASP A 82 -8.66 2.05 12.66
N ALA A 83 -8.95 3.33 12.84
CA ALA A 83 -8.13 4.39 12.27
C ALA A 83 -7.11 4.84 13.31
N LEU A 84 -5.84 4.62 13.03
CA LEU A 84 -4.78 5.09 13.91
C LEU A 84 -4.46 6.54 13.55
N PRO A 85 -4.23 7.41 14.55
CA PRO A 85 -3.51 8.64 14.26
C PRO A 85 -2.12 8.25 13.75
N ARG A 86 -1.56 9.07 12.85
CA ARG A 86 -0.26 8.76 12.28
C ARG A 86 0.77 8.55 13.42
N PRO A 87 1.52 7.43 13.44
CA PRO A 87 2.51 7.21 14.49
C PRO A 87 3.54 8.35 14.48
N PRO A 88 3.88 8.93 15.64
CA PRO A 88 4.96 9.91 15.74
C PRO A 88 6.29 9.16 15.58
N GLY A 89 6.80 9.07 14.36
CA GLY A 89 8.09 8.45 14.10
C GLY A 89 8.30 7.96 12.67
N PRO A 90 9.56 7.64 12.30
CA PRO A 90 9.87 7.02 11.02
C PRO A 90 9.11 5.69 10.91
N ARG A 91 8.23 5.57 9.92
CA ARG A 91 7.50 4.34 9.66
C ARG A 91 8.48 3.21 9.32
N PRO A 92 8.26 1.97 9.81
CA PRO A 92 8.80 0.82 9.12
C PRO A 92 8.10 0.76 7.75
N ASP A 93 8.84 1.02 6.68
CA ASP A 93 9.25 -0.05 5.75
C ASP A 93 9.74 0.54 4.42
N TYR A 94 8.92 1.29 3.68
CA TYR A 94 9.36 1.82 2.36
C TYR A 94 10.06 3.18 2.43
N ALA A 95 9.85 3.97 3.48
CA ALA A 95 10.53 5.27 3.65
C ALA A 95 12.06 5.15 3.88
N ARG A 96 12.52 3.93 4.19
CA ARG A 96 13.95 3.59 4.33
C ARG A 96 14.60 3.20 3.00
N LEU A 97 13.82 3.01 1.95
CA LEU A 97 14.32 2.74 0.61
C LEU A 97 14.72 4.04 -0.07
N ALA A 98 15.92 4.10 -0.66
CA ALA A 98 16.31 5.27 -1.42
C ALA A 98 15.39 5.46 -2.65
N GLY A 99 14.97 6.70 -2.91
CA GLY A 99 14.08 7.02 -4.04
C GLY A 99 12.59 6.86 -3.76
N VAL A 100 12.19 6.27 -2.63
CA VAL A 100 10.79 6.34 -2.16
C VAL A 100 10.62 7.64 -1.37
N PRO A 101 9.66 8.51 -1.75
CA PRO A 101 9.38 9.71 -0.97
C PRO A 101 9.06 9.31 0.46
N GLU A 102 9.75 9.90 1.44
CA GLU A 102 9.28 9.84 2.82
C GLU A 102 7.89 10.46 2.81
N ALA A 103 6.87 9.70 3.25
CA ALA A 103 5.52 10.24 3.32
C ALA A 103 5.58 11.53 4.15
N HIS A 104 5.41 12.70 3.53
CA HIS A 104 5.50 13.95 4.27
C HIS A 104 4.44 13.98 5.37
N PRO A 105 4.73 14.50 6.57
CA PRO A 105 3.74 14.71 7.60
C PRO A 105 2.69 15.70 7.08
N THR A 106 1.51 15.17 6.71
CA THR A 106 0.28 15.94 6.74
C THR A 106 -0.29 15.83 8.16
N ASN A 107 -0.79 16.95 8.68
CA ASN A 107 -1.17 17.25 10.06
C ASN A 107 -1.58 16.04 10.94
N GLU A 108 -1.01 15.97 12.15
CA GLU A 108 -1.16 14.90 13.16
C GLU A 108 -2.61 14.58 13.57
N SER A 109 -3.58 15.44 13.25
CA SER A 109 -4.95 15.35 13.74
C SER A 109 -5.91 14.50 12.91
N THR A 110 -5.53 14.14 11.67
CA THR A 110 -6.40 13.37 10.76
C THR A 110 -6.17 11.87 10.95
N PRO A 111 -7.16 11.10 11.43
CA PRO A 111 -7.05 9.65 11.54
C PRO A 111 -6.88 9.03 10.15
N ARG A 112 -6.03 7.99 10.05
CA ARG A 112 -5.74 7.28 8.80
C ARG A 112 -6.03 5.80 8.96
N LEU A 113 -6.56 5.21 7.90
CA LEU A 113 -6.66 3.78 7.76
C LEU A 113 -5.31 3.24 7.28
N HIS A 114 -4.79 2.29 8.04
CA HIS A 114 -3.55 1.63 7.73
C HIS A 114 -3.84 0.24 7.18
N PHE A 115 -3.56 0.04 5.90
CA PHE A 115 -3.66 -1.25 5.24
C PHE A 115 -2.27 -1.89 5.20
N GLY A 116 -2.03 -2.86 6.07
CA GLY A 116 -0.76 -3.58 6.11
C GLY A 116 -0.63 -4.48 4.89
N LEU A 117 0.42 -4.32 4.10
CA LEU A 117 0.70 -5.20 2.96
C LEU A 117 1.93 -6.04 3.27
N THR A 118 1.80 -7.36 3.17
CA THR A 118 2.89 -8.31 3.36
C THR A 118 3.02 -9.21 2.14
N THR A 119 4.24 -9.43 1.66
CA THR A 119 4.53 -10.36 0.57
C THR A 119 5.22 -11.61 1.10
N THR A 120 4.71 -12.78 0.72
CA THR A 120 5.37 -14.07 0.97
C THR A 120 5.75 -14.75 -0.34
N ASN A 121 6.84 -15.53 -0.32
CA ASN A 121 7.23 -16.39 -1.43
C ASN A 121 6.47 -17.74 -1.39
N SER A 122 6.76 -18.63 -2.34
CA SER A 122 6.20 -20.00 -2.42
C SER A 122 6.50 -20.90 -1.22
N HIS A 123 7.38 -20.48 -0.30
CA HIS A 123 7.73 -21.18 0.94
C HIS A 123 7.15 -20.50 2.18
N ASP A 124 6.18 -19.61 2.01
CA ASP A 124 5.55 -18.80 3.08
C ASP A 124 6.54 -17.93 3.87
N GLN A 125 7.71 -17.65 3.29
CA GLN A 125 8.69 -16.75 3.90
C GLN A 125 8.33 -15.31 3.55
N ASN A 126 8.23 -14.46 4.56
CA ASN A 126 8.03 -13.02 4.36
C ASN A 126 9.26 -12.41 3.68
N VAL A 127 9.08 -11.84 2.48
CA VAL A 127 10.14 -11.19 1.70
C VAL A 127 10.18 -9.67 1.89
N ASP A 128 9.17 -9.12 2.57
CA ASP A 128 9.08 -7.73 3.03
C ASP A 128 9.45 -7.58 4.52
N GLY A 129 9.92 -8.66 5.16
CA GLY A 129 10.21 -8.67 6.59
C GLY A 129 11.38 -7.76 6.94
N MET A 130 11.09 -6.53 7.37
CA MET A 130 12.08 -5.66 8.00
C MET A 130 12.24 -6.00 9.49
N PRO A 131 13.47 -6.13 10.00
CA PRO A 131 13.64 -6.27 11.43
C PRO A 131 13.30 -4.93 12.10
N THR A 132 12.40 -5.01 13.06
CA THR A 132 12.07 -3.90 13.95
C THR A 132 13.13 -3.82 15.05
N ILE A 133 13.47 -2.59 15.47
CA ILE A 133 14.30 -2.43 16.67
C ILE A 133 13.36 -2.70 17.86
N PRO A 134 13.69 -3.63 18.77
CA PRO A 134 12.91 -3.84 19.98
C PRO A 134 12.74 -2.51 20.74
N ASN A 135 11.52 -2.20 21.15
CA ASN A 135 11.17 -0.95 21.86
C ASN A 135 11.31 0.36 21.05
N SER A 136 11.49 0.31 19.73
CA SER A 136 11.44 1.53 18.88
C SER A 136 10.04 1.86 18.38
N ALA A 137 9.05 0.99 18.63
CA ALA A 137 7.68 1.26 18.27
C ALA A 137 7.15 2.37 19.20
N PRO A 138 6.67 3.51 18.68
CA PRO A 138 6.00 4.49 19.52
C PRO A 138 4.82 3.82 20.21
N SER A 139 4.54 4.21 21.46
CA SER A 139 3.35 3.76 22.19
C SER A 139 2.13 3.98 21.29
N PRO A 140 1.31 2.95 21.01
CA PRO A 140 0.18 3.12 20.12
C PRO A 140 -0.79 4.10 20.75
N SER A 141 -1.03 5.22 20.06
CA SER A 141 -2.14 6.10 20.40
C SER A 141 -3.45 5.30 20.27
N PRO A 142 -4.45 5.57 21.12
CA PRO A 142 -5.73 4.88 21.04
C PRO A 142 -6.37 5.08 19.65
N PRO A 143 -6.85 4.01 18.98
CA PRO A 143 -7.46 4.11 17.67
C PRO A 143 -8.74 4.96 17.73
N ARG A 144 -8.99 5.71 16.67
CA ARG A 144 -10.31 6.32 16.40
C ARG A 144 -11.12 5.35 15.57
N LEU A 145 -12.41 5.22 15.90
CA LEU A 145 -13.31 4.33 15.19
C LEU A 145 -13.97 5.07 14.02
N LEU A 146 -13.83 4.53 12.82
CA LEU A 146 -14.54 5.00 11.63
C LEU A 146 -15.62 4.00 11.23
N GLY A 147 -16.85 4.47 11.09
CA GLY A 147 -18.03 3.69 10.73
C GLY A 147 -18.56 4.05 9.35
N VAL A 148 -18.78 3.04 8.51
CA VAL A 148 -19.37 3.18 7.17
C VAL A 148 -20.58 2.27 7.05
N ARG A 149 -21.74 2.84 6.73
CA ARG A 149 -22.96 2.09 6.49
C ARG A 149 -23.11 1.79 5.00
N LEU A 150 -22.96 0.53 4.64
CA LEU A 150 -23.12 0.04 3.28
C LEU A 150 -24.55 -0.44 3.06
N ARG A 151 -25.24 0.18 2.10
CA ARG A 151 -26.54 -0.29 1.62
C ARG A 151 -26.44 -1.69 0.98
N PRO A 152 -27.55 -2.44 0.88
CA PRO A 152 -27.58 -3.70 0.13
C PRO A 152 -26.98 -3.54 -1.27
N GLY A 153 -26.01 -4.38 -1.63
CA GLY A 153 -25.32 -4.35 -2.92
C GLY A 153 -24.28 -3.24 -3.09
N ALA A 154 -24.18 -2.28 -2.16
CA ALA A 154 -23.18 -1.22 -2.20
C ALA A 154 -21.77 -1.78 -1.98
N LYS A 155 -20.78 -1.05 -2.51
CA LYS A 155 -19.38 -1.42 -2.47
C LYS A 155 -18.54 -0.29 -1.92
N LEU A 156 -17.49 -0.66 -1.21
CA LEU A 156 -16.42 0.21 -0.77
C LEU A 156 -15.12 -0.31 -1.39
N THR A 157 -14.38 0.57 -2.06
CA THR A 157 -13.13 0.19 -2.75
C THR A 157 -11.92 0.92 -2.19
N HIS A 158 -10.76 0.27 -2.27
CA HIS A 158 -9.45 0.84 -1.98
C HIS A 158 -8.41 0.29 -2.96
N GLN A 159 -7.39 1.09 -3.26
CA GLN A 159 -6.28 0.68 -4.11
C GLN A 159 -4.96 0.77 -3.34
N VAL A 160 -4.17 -0.28 -3.44
CA VAL A 160 -2.83 -0.35 -2.87
C VAL A 160 -1.85 -0.72 -3.97
N THR A 161 -0.72 -0.05 -4.05
CA THR A 161 0.35 -0.42 -4.97
C THR A 161 1.19 -1.53 -4.36
N TRP A 162 1.33 -2.64 -5.07
CA TRP A 162 2.29 -3.70 -4.76
C TRP A 162 3.50 -3.59 -5.66
N TYR A 163 4.68 -3.76 -5.09
CA TYR A 163 5.96 -3.66 -5.79
C TYR A 163 6.61 -5.03 -5.87
N ALA A 164 7.10 -5.41 -7.05
CA ALA A 164 7.92 -6.60 -7.27
C ALA A 164 9.37 -6.38 -6.78
N LEU A 165 9.49 -5.91 -5.53
CA LEU A 165 10.72 -5.57 -4.84
C LEU A 165 10.75 -6.31 -3.50
N ARG A 166 11.95 -6.66 -3.04
CA ARG A 166 12.22 -7.04 -1.65
C ARG A 166 13.13 -6.02 -0.99
N ILE A 167 12.98 -5.90 0.32
CA ILE A 167 13.92 -5.15 1.14
C ILE A 167 15.00 -6.13 1.60
N PRO A 168 16.28 -5.92 1.23
CA PRO A 168 17.34 -6.77 1.73
C PRO A 168 17.47 -6.62 3.26
N PRO A 169 18.01 -7.62 3.97
CA PRO A 169 18.31 -7.50 5.39
C PRO A 169 19.06 -6.19 5.67
N PRO A 170 18.70 -5.43 6.71
CA PRO A 170 19.31 -4.13 6.91
C PRO A 170 20.78 -4.27 7.24
N PRO A 171 21.58 -3.26 6.88
CA PRO A 171 22.94 -3.14 7.35
C PRO A 171 22.97 -3.05 8.89
N PRO A 172 24.11 -3.41 9.51
CA PRO A 172 24.27 -3.29 10.95
C PRO A 172 24.01 -1.85 11.43
N VAL A 173 23.60 -1.71 12.69
CA VAL A 173 23.42 -0.41 13.33
C VAL A 173 24.78 0.30 13.38
N VAL A 174 24.85 1.49 12.81
CA VAL A 174 26.06 2.34 12.80
C VAL A 174 25.88 3.43 13.85
N THR A 175 26.99 3.88 14.43
CA THR A 175 27.02 5.07 15.30
C THR A 175 27.74 6.17 14.54
N ASP A 176 27.13 7.35 14.41
CA ASP A 176 27.81 8.49 13.81
C ASP A 176 28.85 9.11 14.76
N ASP A 177 29.61 10.08 14.26
CA ASP A 177 30.66 10.77 15.02
C ASP A 177 30.10 11.57 16.23
N ALA A 178 28.78 11.78 16.29
CA ALA A 178 28.07 12.44 17.39
C ALA A 178 27.48 11.44 18.40
N GLY A 179 27.69 10.13 18.22
CA GLY A 179 27.18 9.09 19.12
C GLY A 179 25.73 8.67 18.86
N HIS A 180 25.10 9.14 17.78
CA HIS A 180 23.75 8.73 17.41
C HIS A 180 23.77 7.39 16.68
N ARG A 181 22.92 6.46 17.14
CA ARG A 181 22.73 5.15 16.51
C ARG A 181 21.70 5.26 15.39
N PHE A 182 22.05 4.79 14.20
CA PHE A 182 21.14 4.76 13.05
C PHE A 182 21.32 3.48 12.23
N ILE A 183 20.31 3.15 11.41
CA ILE A 183 20.37 2.07 10.44
C ILE A 183 20.45 2.73 9.05
N PRO A 184 21.51 2.51 8.26
CA PRO A 184 21.62 3.06 6.90
C PRO A 184 20.44 2.64 6.00
N LYS A 185 20.04 3.52 5.08
CA LYS A 185 19.00 3.23 4.08
C LYS A 185 19.46 2.08 3.18
N THR A 186 18.58 1.11 2.94
CA THR A 186 18.81 0.02 1.99
C THR A 186 18.24 0.39 0.62
N LEU A 187 18.88 -0.10 -0.45
CA LEU A 187 18.26 -0.08 -1.77
C LEU A 187 17.33 -1.29 -1.91
N ALA A 188 16.15 -1.06 -2.46
CA ALA A 188 15.25 -2.15 -2.78
C ALA A 188 15.87 -2.99 -3.89
N VAL A 189 15.72 -4.31 -3.81
CA VAL A 189 16.21 -5.24 -4.82
C VAL A 189 15.02 -5.86 -5.51
N PRO A 190 15.02 -6.03 -6.84
CA PRO A 190 13.96 -6.78 -7.53
C PRO A 190 13.72 -8.15 -6.90
N LEU A 191 12.45 -8.56 -6.84
CA LEU A 191 12.10 -9.93 -6.50
C LEU A 191 12.66 -10.89 -7.56
N TYR A 192 13.04 -12.08 -7.13
CA TYR A 192 13.40 -13.15 -8.06
C TYR A 192 12.17 -13.61 -8.83
N PRO A 193 12.30 -14.06 -10.09
CA PRO A 193 11.20 -14.66 -10.82
C PRO A 193 10.57 -15.82 -10.04
N GLY A 194 9.24 -15.88 -9.98
CA GLY A 194 8.52 -16.87 -9.19
C GLY A 194 7.12 -16.44 -8.77
N GLU A 195 6.45 -17.29 -7.99
CA GLU A 195 5.13 -17.01 -7.43
C GLU A 195 5.25 -16.35 -6.05
N TYR A 196 4.41 -15.35 -5.82
CA TYR A 196 4.32 -14.61 -4.57
C TYR A 196 2.86 -14.46 -4.15
N THR A 197 2.64 -14.37 -2.85
CA THR A 197 1.35 -14.05 -2.26
C THR A 197 1.43 -12.66 -1.64
N ALA A 198 0.59 -11.75 -2.10
CA ALA A 198 0.39 -10.45 -1.47
C ALA A 198 -0.81 -10.54 -0.52
N ALA A 199 -0.57 -10.35 0.77
CA ALA A 199 -1.56 -10.38 1.84
C ALA A 199 -1.81 -8.96 2.35
N LEU A 200 -3.06 -8.50 2.24
CA LEU A 200 -3.52 -7.20 2.70
C LEU A 200 -4.31 -7.37 4.01
N GLU A 201 -3.86 -6.72 5.07
CA GLU A 201 -4.58 -6.59 6.33
C GLU A 201 -5.49 -5.37 6.27
N VAL A 202 -6.81 -5.61 6.36
CA VAL A 202 -7.83 -4.57 6.45
C VAL A 202 -8.03 -4.22 7.93
N PRO A 203 -7.98 -2.93 8.31
CA PRO A 203 -8.02 -2.53 9.72
C PRO A 203 -9.44 -2.57 10.28
N PHE A 204 -10.11 -3.72 10.23
CA PHE A 204 -11.43 -3.89 10.82
C PHE A 204 -11.36 -3.88 12.34
N HIS A 205 -12.27 -3.14 12.96
CA HIS A 205 -12.42 -3.16 14.41
C HIS A 205 -13.09 -4.47 14.87
N GLY A 206 -12.61 -5.04 15.98
CA GLY A 206 -13.26 -6.19 16.64
C GLY A 206 -13.14 -7.56 15.95
N LEU A 207 -12.67 -7.63 14.69
CA LEU A 207 -12.40 -8.91 14.03
C LEU A 207 -11.09 -9.54 14.50
N VAL A 208 -10.93 -10.85 14.39
CA VAL A 208 -9.63 -11.50 14.69
C VAL A 208 -8.65 -11.32 13.51
N PRO A 209 -7.32 -11.33 13.71
CA PRO A 209 -6.36 -11.11 12.63
C PRO A 209 -6.56 -11.99 11.38
N ALA A 210 -6.94 -13.26 11.57
CA ALA A 210 -7.20 -14.18 10.47
C ALA A 210 -8.37 -13.73 9.56
N GLU A 211 -9.35 -13.00 10.09
CA GLU A 211 -10.50 -12.48 9.34
C GLU A 211 -10.21 -11.11 8.70
N ARG A 212 -9.12 -10.46 9.10
CA ARG A 212 -8.67 -9.16 8.58
C ARG A 212 -7.78 -9.29 7.36
N VAL A 213 -7.21 -10.46 7.11
CA VAL A 213 -6.20 -10.68 6.07
C VAL A 213 -6.82 -11.28 4.83
N ILE A 214 -6.58 -10.63 3.69
CA ILE A 214 -7.04 -11.07 2.37
C ILE A 214 -5.84 -11.12 1.43
N SER A 215 -5.67 -12.26 0.76
CA SER A 215 -4.48 -12.52 -0.05
C SER A 215 -4.80 -12.71 -1.51
N THR A 216 -3.86 -12.36 -2.37
CA THR A 216 -3.91 -12.65 -3.80
C THR A 216 -2.56 -13.15 -4.31
N LYS A 217 -2.58 -13.97 -5.37
CA LYS A 217 -1.37 -14.53 -5.97
C LYS A 217 -0.89 -13.67 -7.15
N LEU A 218 0.42 -13.49 -7.22
CA LEU A 218 1.14 -12.74 -8.24
C LEU A 218 2.30 -13.58 -8.76
N THR A 219 2.65 -13.37 -10.02
CA THR A 219 3.81 -14.00 -10.67
C THR A 219 4.81 -12.91 -11.05
N VAL A 220 6.06 -13.07 -10.61
CA VAL A 220 7.16 -12.20 -11.00
C VAL A 220 7.90 -12.81 -12.18
N GLU A 221 8.10 -12.03 -13.23
CA GLU A 221 8.87 -12.42 -14.41
C GLU A 221 10.22 -11.69 -14.46
N PRO A 222 11.22 -12.25 -15.18
CA PRO A 222 12.46 -11.53 -15.46
C PRO A 222 12.19 -10.17 -16.12
N VAL A 223 13.06 -9.19 -15.87
CA VAL A 223 13.02 -7.94 -16.61
C VAL A 223 13.27 -8.27 -18.10
N PRO A 224 12.42 -7.85 -19.03
CA PRO A 224 12.68 -8.04 -20.45
C PRO A 224 14.01 -7.38 -20.79
N ASP A 225 14.92 -8.11 -21.45
CA ASP A 225 16.18 -7.54 -21.90
C ASP A 225 15.89 -6.26 -22.69
N PRO A 226 16.60 -5.16 -22.45
CA PRO A 226 16.48 -3.98 -23.28
C PRO A 226 16.79 -4.42 -24.70
N VAL A 227 15.80 -4.32 -25.60
CA VAL A 227 15.95 -4.65 -27.02
C VAL A 227 17.29 -4.07 -27.47
N PRO A 228 18.23 -4.90 -27.97
CA PRO A 228 19.53 -4.40 -28.36
C PRO A 228 19.29 -3.28 -29.35
N LYS A 229 19.66 -2.05 -28.96
CA LYS A 229 19.58 -0.89 -29.85
C LYS A 229 20.26 -1.33 -31.14
N LYS A 230 19.50 -1.44 -32.23
CA LYS A 230 20.06 -1.75 -33.55
C LYS A 230 21.27 -0.83 -33.69
N LYS A 231 22.47 -1.43 -33.77
CA LYS A 231 23.70 -0.72 -34.05
C LYS A 231 23.38 0.16 -35.27
N PRO A 232 23.60 1.49 -35.23
CA PRO A 232 23.42 2.32 -36.41
C PRO A 232 24.17 1.62 -37.55
N LEU A 233 23.49 1.36 -38.66
CA LEU A 233 24.20 0.87 -39.85
C LEU A 233 25.34 1.86 -40.11
N PRO A 234 26.56 1.38 -40.40
CA PRO A 234 27.64 2.28 -40.79
C PRO A 234 27.13 3.14 -41.94
N PRO A 235 27.43 4.45 -41.95
CA PRO A 235 26.99 5.34 -43.02
C PRO A 235 27.45 4.74 -44.35
N THR A 236 26.49 4.50 -45.25
CA THR A 236 26.76 4.11 -46.62
C THR A 236 27.69 5.17 -47.21
N LEU A 237 28.92 4.79 -47.54
CA LEU A 237 29.86 5.68 -48.21
C LEU A 237 29.20 6.18 -49.51
N PRO A 238 29.25 7.49 -49.80
CA PRO A 238 28.75 8.01 -51.06
C PRO A 238 29.45 7.28 -52.21
N GLN A 239 28.67 6.64 -53.08
CA GLN A 239 29.19 6.06 -54.32
C GLN A 239 29.84 7.18 -55.13
N LEU A 240 31.15 7.03 -55.40
CA LEU A 240 31.84 7.90 -56.35
C LEU A 240 31.13 7.79 -57.70
N PRO A 241 30.90 8.92 -58.40
CA PRO A 241 30.37 8.88 -59.75
C PRO A 241 31.33 8.09 -60.65
N PRO A 242 30.82 7.34 -61.64
CA PRO A 242 31.67 6.61 -62.56
C PRO A 242 32.58 7.59 -63.33
N PRO A 243 33.82 7.18 -63.64
CA PRO A 243 34.76 8.04 -64.36
C PRO A 243 34.18 8.39 -65.73
N GLU A 244 34.08 9.69 -66.00
CA GLU A 244 33.73 10.20 -67.32
C GLU A 244 34.78 9.72 -68.33
N SER A 245 34.32 8.92 -69.29
CA SER A 245 35.10 8.50 -70.45
C SER A 245 35.44 9.74 -71.28
N TYR A 246 36.67 10.22 -71.16
CA TYR A 246 37.28 11.10 -72.15
C TYR A 246 37.42 10.33 -73.46
N SER A 247 36.65 10.73 -74.48
CA SER A 247 36.91 10.38 -75.88
C SER A 247 37.84 11.44 -76.51
N PRO A 248 38.74 11.03 -77.43
CA PRO A 248 39.84 11.85 -77.96
C PRO A 248 39.41 13.02 -78.84
#